data_AF-A0A7X6MB16-F1
#
_entry.id   AF-A0A7X6MB16-F1
#
_cell.length_a   1.000
_cell.length_b   1.000
_cell.length_c   1.000
_cell.angle_alpha   90.00
_cell.angle_beta   90.00
_cell.angle_gamma   90.00
#
_symmetry.space_group_name_H-M   'P 1'
#
loop_
_entity.id
_entity.type
_entity.pdbx_description
1 polymer ?
#
loop_
_entity_poly.entity_id
_entity_poly.type
_entity_poly.pdbx_seq_one_letter_code
_entity_poly.pdbx_strand_id
1 'polypeptide(L)'
;MAALDDAPTPSDLQPLGPVPISAAADRVGTTARMLRYREGLGLLPRTQEQPTGRGHRHRRFTEEDLRTIAVGLELEREFDIPPAALAFALRVLAEPEVLARVRSHGERLGRLAAAPARALDFEKQKAMRLLHGRRP
;
A
#
# COMPACT_ATOMS: atom_id res chain seq x y z
N MET A 1 -26.09 -30.59 42.88
CA MET A 1 -24.72 -30.17 42.55
C MET A 1 -24.57 -30.27 41.04
N ALA A 2 -24.86 -29.16 40.36
CA ALA A 2 -24.97 -29.08 38.91
C ALA A 2 -23.60 -28.78 38.26
N ALA A 3 -23.41 -29.38 37.09
CA ALA A 3 -22.54 -29.01 35.97
C ALA A 3 -21.23 -28.28 36.29
N LEU A 4 -20.11 -29.00 36.12
CA LEU A 4 -18.82 -28.39 35.86
C LEU A 4 -18.91 -27.68 34.50
N ASP A 5 -18.83 -26.35 34.57
CA ASP A 5 -18.66 -25.46 33.42
C ASP A 5 -17.45 -25.91 32.58
N ASP A 6 -17.74 -26.41 31.39
CA ASP A 6 -16.73 -26.57 30.33
C ASP A 6 -16.54 -25.21 29.66
N ALA A 7 -15.90 -24.29 30.39
CA ALA A 7 -15.49 -23.01 29.84
C ALA A 7 -14.24 -23.24 28.98
N PRO A 8 -14.25 -22.89 27.68
CA PRO A 8 -13.05 -22.98 26.86
C PRO A 8 -11.97 -22.10 27.49
N THR A 9 -10.81 -22.71 27.69
CA THR A 9 -9.63 -22.09 28.30
C THR A 9 -9.22 -20.84 27.50
N PRO A 10 -8.88 -19.71 28.14
CA PRO A 10 -8.35 -18.54 27.43
C PRO A 10 -6.90 -18.81 26.98
N SER A 11 -6.73 -19.65 25.95
CA SER A 11 -5.46 -19.94 25.28
C SER A 11 -5.34 -19.21 23.93
N ASP A 12 -6.15 -18.17 23.69
CA ASP A 12 -6.26 -17.52 22.37
C ASP A 12 -5.67 -16.11 22.28
N LEU A 13 -5.01 -15.63 23.33
CA LEU A 13 -4.35 -14.31 23.34
C LEU A 13 -2.84 -14.41 23.55
N GLN A 14 -2.18 -15.39 22.93
CA GLN A 14 -0.77 -15.17 22.62
C GLN A 14 -0.71 -14.16 21.48
N PRO A 15 -0.11 -12.96 21.64
CA PRO A 15 0.46 -12.26 20.50
C PRO A 15 1.54 -13.20 19.96
N LEU A 16 1.14 -14.06 19.02
CA LEU A 16 2.04 -15.01 18.39
C LEU A 16 3.15 -14.18 17.77
N GLY A 17 4.35 -14.33 18.32
CA GLY A 17 5.53 -13.63 17.86
C GLY A 17 5.72 -13.78 16.35
N PRO A 18 6.63 -12.98 15.76
CA PRO A 18 6.78 -12.88 14.32
C PRO A 18 6.74 -14.24 13.60
N VAL A 19 5.80 -14.43 12.67
CA VAL A 19 5.49 -15.72 12.05
C VAL A 19 6.20 -15.94 10.71
N PRO A 20 6.58 -17.17 10.32
CA PRO A 20 7.12 -17.43 8.98
C PRO A 20 6.08 -17.18 7.88
N ILE A 21 6.55 -17.03 6.64
CA ILE A 21 5.70 -16.75 5.46
C ILE A 21 4.59 -17.77 5.20
N SER A 22 4.78 -19.05 5.55
CA SER A 22 3.74 -20.07 5.42
C SER A 22 2.59 -19.81 6.39
N ALA A 23 2.89 -19.65 7.67
CA ALA A 23 1.90 -19.32 8.70
C ALA A 23 1.25 -17.95 8.45
N ALA A 24 2.01 -16.97 7.93
CA ALA A 24 1.45 -15.68 7.49
C ALA A 24 0.43 -15.88 6.37
N ALA A 25 0.73 -16.71 5.37
CA ALA A 25 -0.15 -16.99 4.25
C ALA A 25 -1.48 -17.62 4.71
N ASP A 26 -1.40 -18.59 5.62
CA ASP A 26 -2.57 -19.24 6.20
C ASP A 26 -3.47 -18.23 6.93
N ARG A 27 -2.87 -17.33 7.72
CA ARG A 27 -3.60 -16.30 8.48
C ARG A 27 -4.31 -15.27 7.61
N VAL A 28 -3.69 -14.85 6.50
CA VAL A 28 -4.29 -13.86 5.59
C VAL A 28 -5.08 -14.49 4.45
N GLY A 29 -5.31 -15.81 4.51
CA GLY A 29 -6.14 -16.52 3.53
C GLY A 29 -5.55 -16.57 2.12
N THR A 30 -4.23 -16.68 1.99
CA THR A 30 -3.54 -16.74 0.68
C THR A 30 -2.49 -17.85 0.65
N THR A 31 -1.75 -17.96 -0.46
CA THR A 31 -0.65 -18.93 -0.58
C THR A 31 0.70 -18.29 -0.31
N ALA A 32 1.65 -19.05 0.24
CA ALA A 32 3.02 -18.57 0.44
C ALA A 32 3.70 -18.16 -0.89
N ARG A 33 3.31 -18.78 -2.01
CA ARG A 33 3.75 -18.37 -3.36
C ARG A 33 3.24 -16.97 -3.70
N MET A 34 1.97 -16.70 -3.43
CA MET A 34 1.37 -15.39 -3.66
C MET A 34 2.03 -14.32 -2.79
N LEU A 35 2.28 -14.57 -1.51
CA LEU A 35 3.01 -13.61 -0.66
C LEU A 35 4.41 -13.29 -1.19
N ARG A 36 5.16 -14.28 -1.69
CA ARG A 36 6.47 -14.03 -2.34
C ARG A 36 6.36 -13.21 -3.62
N TYR A 37 5.33 -13.46 -4.43
CA TYR A 37 5.07 -12.64 -5.61
C TYR A 37 4.80 -11.18 -5.23
N ARG A 38 3.96 -10.95 -4.22
CA ARG A 38 3.65 -9.63 -3.66
C ARG A 38 4.88 -8.94 -3.07
N GLU A 39 5.76 -9.70 -2.41
CA GLU A 39 7.05 -9.21 -1.93
C GLU A 39 7.92 -8.69 -3.07
N GLY A 40 8.01 -9.43 -4.17
CA GLY A 40 8.74 -8.99 -5.37
C GLY A 40 8.15 -7.72 -6.00
N LEU A 41 6.87 -7.45 -5.80
CA LEU A 41 6.19 -6.22 -6.22
C LEU A 41 6.31 -5.06 -5.22
N GLY A 42 6.92 -5.28 -4.06
CA GLY A 42 7.03 -4.25 -3.00
C GLY A 42 5.74 -4.03 -2.20
N LEU A 43 4.79 -4.97 -2.24
CA LEU A 43 3.50 -4.88 -1.54
C LEU A 43 3.53 -5.42 -0.10
N LEU A 44 4.69 -5.91 0.37
CA LEU A 44 4.86 -6.40 1.73
C LEU A 44 5.69 -5.40 2.56
N PRO A 45 5.24 -5.03 3.77
CA PRO A 45 5.95 -4.09 4.63
C PRO A 45 7.36 -4.60 4.93
N ARG A 46 8.37 -3.73 4.82
CA ARG A 46 9.77 -4.09 5.07
C ARG A 46 9.88 -4.60 6.50
N THR A 47 10.01 -5.91 6.66
CA THR A 47 10.06 -6.54 7.98
C THR A 47 11.25 -5.99 8.75
N GLN A 48 11.03 -5.57 10.00
CA GLN A 48 12.00 -4.82 10.81
C GLN A 48 13.29 -5.59 11.15
N GLU A 49 13.38 -6.90 10.92
CA GLU A 49 14.62 -7.66 11.10
C GLU A 49 15.40 -7.75 9.79
N GLN A 50 16.08 -6.66 9.41
CA GLN A 50 17.21 -6.78 8.50
C GLN A 50 18.36 -7.50 9.23
N PRO A 51 18.84 -8.65 8.74
CA PRO A 51 19.81 -9.44 9.47
C PRO A 51 21.21 -8.80 9.39
N THR A 52 21.77 -8.44 10.53
CA THR A 52 23.19 -8.12 10.70
C THR A 52 24.08 -9.38 10.73
N GLY A 53 23.81 -10.38 9.86
CA GLY A 53 24.57 -11.64 9.87
C GLY A 53 24.50 -12.46 8.56
N ARG A 54 25.61 -13.14 8.24
CA ARG A 54 25.74 -14.10 7.13
C ARG A 54 24.75 -15.25 7.28
N GLY A 55 23.62 -15.18 6.59
CA GLY A 55 22.69 -16.30 6.44
C GLY A 55 21.35 -15.86 5.87
N HIS A 56 20.76 -16.71 5.02
CA HIS A 56 19.38 -16.59 4.55
C HIS A 56 18.41 -16.79 5.73
N ARG A 57 18.21 -15.78 6.58
CA ARG A 57 17.22 -15.84 7.65
C ARG A 57 15.84 -15.67 7.06
N HIS A 58 14.96 -16.64 7.32
CA HIS A 58 13.57 -16.62 6.87
C HIS A 58 12.83 -15.41 7.46
N ARG A 59 12.21 -14.61 6.60
CA ARG A 59 11.45 -13.40 6.97
C ARG A 59 10.33 -13.74 7.96
N ARG A 60 10.11 -12.84 8.93
CA ARG A 60 9.11 -13.02 10.00
C ARG A 60 8.07 -11.91 9.95
N PHE A 61 6.78 -12.24 9.94
CA PHE A 61 5.71 -11.26 9.84
C PHE A 61 5.12 -11.00 11.22
N THR A 62 5.14 -9.73 11.62
CA THR A 62 4.45 -9.27 12.83
C THR A 62 2.94 -9.21 12.58
N GLU A 63 2.15 -9.13 13.64
CA GLU A 63 0.69 -8.96 13.50
C GLU A 63 0.33 -7.65 12.78
N GLU A 64 1.14 -6.60 12.92
CA GLU A 64 0.99 -5.37 12.15
C GLU A 64 1.22 -5.61 10.66
N ASP A 65 2.26 -6.37 10.31
CA ASP A 65 2.52 -6.73 8.91
C ASP A 65 1.35 -7.51 8.29
N LEU A 66 0.76 -8.44 9.05
CA LEU A 66 -0.39 -9.23 8.60
C LEU A 66 -1.61 -8.35 8.34
N ARG A 67 -1.88 -7.37 9.22
CA ARG A 67 -2.96 -6.38 9.00
C ARG A 67 -2.71 -5.54 7.75
N THR A 68 -1.48 -5.06 7.54
CA THR A 68 -1.12 -4.31 6.32
C THR A 68 -1.32 -5.14 5.06
N ILE A 69 -0.92 -6.42 5.09
CA ILE A 69 -1.12 -7.35 3.96
C ILE A 69 -2.62 -7.56 3.70
N ALA A 70 -3.42 -7.76 4.75
CA ALA A 70 -4.86 -7.97 4.64
C ALA A 70 -5.57 -6.77 3.98
N VAL A 71 -5.23 -5.53 4.35
CA VAL A 71 -5.74 -4.31 3.71
C VAL A 71 -5.41 -4.29 2.21
N GLY A 72 -4.18 -4.64 1.84
CA GLY A 72 -3.80 -4.72 0.42
C GLY A 72 -4.59 -5.78 -0.36
N LEU A 73 -4.90 -6.92 0.26
CA LEU A 73 -5.74 -7.97 -0.32
C LEU A 73 -7.21 -7.53 -0.44
N GLU A 74 -7.70 -6.73 0.50
CA GLU A 74 -9.03 -6.11 0.42
C GLU A 74 -9.14 -5.17 -0.77
N LEU A 75 -8.18 -4.24 -0.94
CA LEU A 75 -8.17 -3.32 -2.08
C LEU A 75 -8.19 -4.05 -3.42
N GLU A 76 -7.42 -5.14 -3.55
CA GLU A 76 -7.40 -5.94 -4.77
C GLU A 76 -8.74 -6.61 -5.07
N ARG A 77 -9.43 -7.11 -4.04
CA ARG A 77 -10.75 -7.72 -4.20
C ARG A 77 -11.83 -6.67 -4.48
N GLU A 78 -11.81 -5.55 -3.77
CA GLU A 78 -12.81 -4.50 -3.89
C GLU A 78 -12.78 -3.83 -5.27
N PHE A 79 -11.58 -3.55 -5.78
CA PHE A 79 -11.40 -2.92 -7.08
C PHE A 79 -11.24 -3.92 -8.24
N ASP A 80 -11.29 -5.22 -7.97
CA ASP A 80 -11.05 -6.30 -8.94
C ASP A 80 -9.76 -6.08 -9.75
N ILE A 81 -8.66 -5.82 -9.05
CA ILE A 81 -7.35 -5.52 -9.65
C ILE A 81 -6.31 -6.59 -9.31
N PRO A 82 -5.39 -6.93 -10.24
CA PRO A 82 -4.28 -7.81 -9.93
C PRO A 82 -3.26 -7.11 -9.02
N PRO A 83 -2.42 -7.85 -8.27
CA PRO A 83 -1.40 -7.28 -7.39
C PRO A 83 -0.45 -6.30 -8.10
N ALA A 84 -0.09 -6.58 -9.36
CA ALA A 84 0.78 -5.70 -10.13
C ALA A 84 0.15 -4.32 -10.40
N ALA A 85 -1.18 -4.24 -10.54
CA ALA A 85 -1.88 -2.98 -10.73
C ALA A 85 -1.88 -2.16 -9.44
N LEU A 86 -2.08 -2.79 -8.28
CA LEU A 86 -1.96 -2.11 -6.99
C LEU A 86 -0.53 -1.59 -6.76
N ALA A 87 0.48 -2.42 -7.05
CA ALA A 87 1.88 -2.02 -6.94
C ALA A 87 2.21 -0.83 -7.87
N PHE A 88 1.71 -0.86 -9.10
CA PHE A 88 1.85 0.26 -10.02
C PHE A 88 1.13 1.51 -9.51
N ALA A 89 -0.08 1.40 -8.97
CA ALA A 89 -0.81 2.53 -8.39
C ALA A 89 -0.02 3.20 -7.25
N LEU A 90 0.55 2.42 -6.33
CA LEU A 90 1.43 2.94 -5.28
C LEU A 90 2.66 3.64 -5.87
N ARG A 91 3.25 3.08 -6.92
CA ARG A 91 4.35 3.70 -7.66
C ARG A 91 3.94 5.04 -8.29
N VAL A 92 2.76 5.13 -8.91
CA VAL A 92 2.21 6.39 -9.44
C VAL A 92 2.10 7.43 -8.33
N LEU A 93 1.69 7.04 -7.13
CA LEU A 93 1.60 7.96 -5.99
C LEU A 93 2.96 8.38 -5.42
N ALA A 94 3.96 7.49 -5.46
CA ALA A 94 5.28 7.74 -4.89
C ALA A 94 6.26 8.47 -5.84
N GLU A 95 6.15 8.27 -7.16
CA GLU A 95 7.07 8.83 -8.16
C GLU A 95 6.41 9.97 -8.95
N PRO A 96 6.79 11.26 -8.73
CA PRO A 96 6.15 12.40 -9.38
C PRO A 96 6.21 12.37 -10.91
N GLU A 97 7.31 11.86 -11.48
CA GLU A 97 7.46 11.73 -12.93
C GLU A 97 6.50 10.69 -13.53
N VAL A 98 6.28 9.58 -12.84
CA VAL A 98 5.33 8.54 -13.26
C VAL A 98 3.91 9.10 -13.20
N LEU A 99 3.57 9.81 -12.13
CA LEU A 99 2.29 10.50 -11.98
C LEU A 99 2.00 11.44 -13.15
N ALA A 100 2.96 12.31 -13.49
CA ALA A 100 2.79 13.27 -14.58
C ALA A 100 2.54 12.57 -15.93
N ARG A 101 3.26 11.48 -16.22
CA ARG A 101 3.10 10.71 -17.46
C ARG A 101 1.76 9.99 -17.53
N VAL A 102 1.37 9.29 -16.46
CA VAL A 102 0.08 8.57 -16.38
C VAL A 102 -1.08 9.57 -16.50
N ARG A 103 -0.98 10.73 -15.83
CA ARG A 103 -1.99 11.80 -15.94
C ARG A 103 -2.11 12.33 -17.36
N SER A 104 -0.99 12.68 -18.01
CA SER A 104 -1.00 13.17 -19.40
C SER A 104 -1.62 12.14 -20.34
N HIS A 105 -1.36 10.85 -20.12
CA HIS A 105 -1.99 9.79 -20.89
C HIS A 105 -3.51 9.71 -20.63
N GLY A 106 -3.95 9.77 -19.37
CA GLY A 106 -5.36 9.78 -19.00
C GLY A 106 -6.14 10.98 -19.55
N GLU A 107 -5.51 12.15 -19.64
CA GLU A 107 -6.07 13.35 -20.29
C GLU A 107 -6.26 13.12 -21.79
N ARG A 108 -5.26 12.54 -22.48
CA ARG A 108 -5.37 12.20 -23.92
C ARG A 108 -6.44 11.15 -24.20
N LEU A 109 -6.64 10.22 -23.27
CA LEU A 109 -7.71 9.23 -23.33
C LEU A 109 -9.10 9.83 -23.00
N GLY A 110 -9.17 11.08 -22.55
CA GLY A 110 -10.41 11.72 -22.10
C GLY A 110 -10.97 11.14 -20.80
N ARG A 111 -10.18 10.36 -20.06
CA ARG A 111 -10.57 9.72 -18.79
C ARG A 111 -10.32 10.61 -17.58
N LEU A 112 -9.38 11.54 -17.69
CA LEU A 112 -9.08 12.53 -16.68
C LEU A 112 -9.37 13.93 -17.24
N ALA A 113 -10.01 14.77 -16.43
CA ALA A 113 -10.06 16.20 -16.73
C ALA A 113 -8.63 16.75 -16.69
N ALA A 114 -8.30 17.59 -17.68
CA ALA A 114 -7.03 18.29 -17.69
C ALA A 114 -6.85 19.02 -16.35
N ALA A 115 -5.69 18.84 -15.71
CA ALA A 115 -5.44 19.49 -14.42
C ALA A 115 -5.71 21.01 -14.56
N PRO A 116 -6.37 21.66 -13.58
CA PRO A 116 -6.70 23.09 -13.64
C PRO A 116 -5.46 24.01 -13.56
N ALA A 117 -4.26 23.50 -13.79
CA ALA A 117 -3.02 24.26 -13.85
C ALA A 117 -3.13 25.50 -14.76
N ARG A 118 -3.91 25.42 -15.86
CA ARG A 118 -4.19 26.60 -16.70
C ARG A 118 -4.95 27.71 -15.98
N ALA A 119 -5.87 27.39 -15.07
CA ALA A 119 -6.59 28.38 -14.27
C ALA A 119 -5.68 29.02 -13.21
N LEU A 120 -4.84 28.22 -12.55
CA LEU A 120 -3.85 28.71 -11.57
C LEU A 120 -2.75 29.56 -12.24
N ASP A 121 -2.31 29.21 -13.44
CA ASP A 121 -1.35 30.00 -14.22
C ASP A 121 -1.97 31.34 -14.67
N PHE A 122 -3.24 31.35 -15.04
CA PHE A 122 -3.97 32.58 -15.37
C PHE A 122 -4.11 33.50 -14.14
N GLU A 123 -4.47 32.96 -12.98
CA GLU A 123 -4.55 33.72 -11.74
C GLU A 123 -3.18 34.26 -11.30
N LYS A 124 -2.13 33.44 -11.43
CA LYS A 124 -0.75 33.86 -11.18
C LYS A 124 -0.31 34.97 -12.14
N GLN A 125 -0.59 34.84 -13.43
CA GLN A 125 -0.29 35.89 -14.43
C GLN A 125 -1.07 37.18 -14.14
N LYS A 126 -2.35 37.08 -13.76
CA LYS A 126 -3.16 38.23 -13.36
C LYS A 126 -2.59 38.92 -12.12
N ALA A 127 -2.22 38.16 -11.09
CA ALA A 127 -1.60 38.67 -9.88
C ALA A 127 -0.26 39.36 -10.19
N MET A 128 0.59 38.75 -11.03
CA MET A 128 1.84 39.35 -11.45
C MET A 128 1.61 40.65 -12.24
N ARG A 129 0.63 40.73 -13.15
CA ARG A 129 0.31 41.99 -13.83
C ARG A 129 -0.13 43.10 -12.86
N LEU A 130 -0.90 42.75 -11.82
CA LEU A 130 -1.33 43.72 -10.80
C LEU A 130 -0.17 44.23 -9.93
N LEU A 131 0.84 43.39 -9.69
CA LEU A 131 2.05 43.79 -8.96
C LEU A 131 3.00 44.66 -9.81
N HIS A 132 3.11 44.38 -11.11
CA HIS A 132 3.98 45.16 -12.01
C HIS A 132 3.33 46.44 -12.56
N GLY A 133 2.00 46.49 -12.65
CA GLY A 133 1.23 47.67 -13.07
C GLY A 133 1.05 48.74 -11.99
N ARG A 134 1.59 48.49 -10.79
CA ARG A 134 1.52 49.40 -9.62
C ARG A 134 2.92 49.89 -9.24
N ARG A 135 3.64 50.46 -10.20
CA ARG A 135 4.77 51.34 -9.93
C ARG A 135 4.32 52.80 -10.16
N PRO A 136 4.56 53.72 -9.21
CA PRO A 136 4.22 55.14 -9.34
C PRO A 136 5.03 55.83 -10.44
#